data_AF-A0AAN8KM63-F1
#
_entry.id   AF-A0AAN8KM63-F1
#
_cell.length_a   1.000
_cell.length_b   1.000
_cell.length_c   1.000
_cell.angle_alpha   90.00
_cell.angle_beta   90.00
_cell.angle_gamma   90.00
#
_symmetry.space_group_name_H-M   'P 1'
#
loop_
_entity.id
_entity.type
_entity.pdbx_description
1 polymer ?
#
loop_
_entity_poly.entity_id
_entity_poly.type
_entity_poly.pdbx_seq_one_letter_code
_entity_poly.pdbx_strand_id
1 'polypeptide(L)'
;MTQHTSRLWKGYFTKKESDGVLHQMTWHPQSPDLNPIEMVWDESDGRVKEKQPTSAQHMAHWRSGPTGGQGPWRSGPLEVRAPGGQGPWRSGPTGGQGPLEVRAHWRSGPTGGQGPLEVRAPGHVPCLGRAVTGWVQGVFQRTSSSAAAASAAQPQRALEEDAVTEPAQQECPVCAYNEWDPLEEVIVGRAENARVPPFTVEVKANTYEKHWPFYQKYGGQTFPEDHLKKAVAEIEEMCNILRMEGVTVQRPEPMDWSFEYKTPDFNSTGMYAAMPRDILMVVGNEIIEAPMAWRSRFFEYRAYRPLIKEYFRKGAKWTTAPKPTMSDELYDQEYPIRTVEDRHKLAAQGKFVTTEHEPCFDAADFIRAGRDLFVQRSQVTNYMGIEWMRRHLAPDYKVHIISFKDPNPMHIDATFNIIGPGLVLSNPDRPCRQVEMFEKAGWTVVKPPTPLIPDDHPLWMSSKWLSMNVLMLDPKRVMCDANEHTIHKMFEDLGIKTIKVNIRHANSLGGGFHCWTTDVRRHLLQVIKVSRLTFGNLNLQLPPQMFYGIKDQRELSTLAPELVLG
;
A
#
# COMPACT_ATOMS: atom_id res chain seq x y z
N MET A 1 14.88 -4.21 -28.54
CA MET A 1 15.78 -5.36 -28.29
C MET A 1 17.23 -4.92 -28.49
N THR A 2 18.10 -5.14 -27.51
CA THR A 2 19.59 -5.20 -27.62
C THR A 2 20.12 -5.56 -26.22
N GLN A 3 19.91 -6.80 -25.75
CA GLN A 3 20.91 -7.88 -25.83
C GLN A 3 22.28 -7.54 -25.22
N HIS A 4 22.49 -7.86 -23.94
CA HIS A 4 23.83 -8.17 -23.41
C HIS A 4 23.89 -9.22 -22.28
N THR A 5 22.83 -10.02 -22.09
CA THR A 5 22.91 -11.28 -21.34
C THR A 5 23.57 -12.35 -22.22
N SER A 6 24.80 -12.72 -21.90
CA SER A 6 25.59 -13.67 -22.71
C SER A 6 24.99 -15.08 -22.65
N ARG A 7 24.71 -15.66 -23.82
CA ARG A 7 24.10 -17.01 -23.97
C ARG A 7 24.90 -18.12 -23.25
N LEU A 8 26.23 -17.97 -23.15
CA LEU A 8 27.11 -18.89 -22.42
C LEU A 8 26.73 -19.01 -20.93
N TRP A 9 26.33 -17.90 -20.31
CA TRP A 9 26.04 -17.86 -18.88
C TRP A 9 24.67 -18.43 -18.54
N LYS A 10 23.67 -18.22 -19.41
CA LYS A 10 22.34 -18.84 -19.22
C LYS A 10 22.44 -20.37 -19.25
N GLY A 11 23.20 -20.92 -20.21
CA GLY A 11 23.49 -22.36 -20.27
C GLY A 11 24.30 -22.86 -19.06
N TYR A 12 25.27 -22.08 -18.56
CA TYR A 12 26.05 -22.42 -17.38
C TYR A 12 25.19 -22.49 -16.10
N PHE A 13 24.36 -21.47 -15.84
CA PHE A 13 23.52 -21.44 -14.63
C PHE A 13 22.41 -22.49 -14.66
N THR A 14 21.67 -22.64 -15.76
CA THR A 14 20.66 -23.70 -15.90
C THR A 14 21.27 -25.10 -15.77
N LYS A 15 22.50 -25.31 -16.26
CA LYS A 15 23.21 -26.57 -16.02
C LYS A 15 23.64 -26.75 -14.57
N LYS A 16 24.16 -25.71 -13.91
CA LYS A 16 24.51 -25.79 -12.49
C LYS A 16 23.29 -26.05 -11.59
N GLU A 17 22.12 -25.60 -12.01
CA GLU A 17 20.84 -25.91 -11.38
C GLU A 17 20.38 -27.35 -11.64
N SER A 18 20.44 -27.85 -12.89
CA SER A 18 20.14 -29.26 -13.18
C SER A 18 21.11 -30.24 -12.51
N ASP A 19 22.37 -29.83 -12.34
CA ASP A 19 23.42 -30.61 -11.67
C ASP A 19 23.29 -30.55 -10.13
N GLY A 20 22.32 -29.80 -9.56
CA GLY A 20 22.12 -29.65 -8.11
C GLY A 20 23.21 -28.86 -7.38
N VAL A 21 24.08 -28.16 -8.13
CA VAL A 21 25.21 -27.36 -7.61
C VAL A 21 24.79 -25.92 -7.31
N LEU A 22 23.68 -25.48 -7.90
CA LEU A 22 23.02 -24.20 -7.67
C LEU A 22 21.55 -24.47 -7.39
N HIS A 23 20.94 -23.73 -6.46
CA HIS A 23 19.49 -23.64 -6.34
C HIS A 23 19.10 -22.17 -6.55
N GLN A 24 18.24 -21.87 -7.53
CA GLN A 24 17.69 -20.52 -7.67
C GLN A 24 16.68 -20.25 -6.53
N MET A 25 17.20 -19.85 -5.37
CA MET A 25 16.37 -19.34 -4.28
C MET A 25 15.84 -17.95 -4.64
N THR A 26 14.58 -17.90 -5.08
CA THR A 26 13.82 -16.64 -5.18
C THR A 26 13.53 -16.14 -3.77
N TRP A 27 14.44 -15.35 -3.21
CA TRP A 27 14.28 -14.76 -1.89
C TRP A 27 13.15 -13.73 -1.88
N HIS A 28 12.12 -13.97 -1.08
CA HIS A 28 11.15 -12.92 -0.75
C HIS A 28 11.86 -11.77 0.01
N PRO A 29 11.47 -10.51 -0.22
CA PRO A 29 12.11 -9.36 0.41
C PRO A 29 12.04 -9.45 1.94
N GLN A 30 13.18 -9.22 2.60
CA GLN A 30 13.29 -9.19 4.05
C GLN A 30 12.79 -7.84 4.59
N SER A 31 11.88 -7.92 5.56
CA SER A 31 11.69 -6.88 6.58
C SER A 31 13.02 -6.66 7.33
N PRO A 32 13.37 -5.44 7.78
CA PRO A 32 14.60 -5.16 8.52
C PRO A 32 14.55 -5.64 9.99
N ASP A 33 14.27 -6.93 10.19
CA ASP A 33 13.89 -7.54 11.48
C ASP A 33 14.74 -8.82 11.73
N LEU A 34 15.99 -8.68 12.17
CA LEU A 34 16.86 -9.80 12.59
C LEU A 34 17.81 -9.41 13.76
N ASN A 35 17.24 -8.98 14.88
CA ASN A 35 17.94 -8.82 16.17
C ASN A 35 17.68 -10.00 17.16
N PRO A 36 16.45 -10.59 17.25
CA PRO A 36 16.15 -11.63 18.26
C PRO A 36 16.95 -12.94 18.19
N ILE A 37 17.62 -13.23 17.07
CA ILE A 37 18.41 -14.46 16.91
C ILE A 37 19.82 -14.31 17.49
N GLU A 38 20.47 -13.16 17.30
CA GLU A 38 21.84 -12.96 17.79
C GLU A 38 21.88 -12.92 19.33
N MET A 39 20.88 -12.30 19.99
CA MET A 39 20.76 -12.31 21.45
C MET A 39 20.68 -13.72 22.05
N VAL A 40 20.03 -14.67 21.38
CA VAL A 40 19.90 -16.07 21.85
C VAL A 40 21.19 -16.86 21.63
N TRP A 41 21.93 -16.55 20.56
CA TRP A 41 23.28 -17.08 20.37
C TRP A 41 24.26 -16.50 21.38
N ASP A 42 24.28 -15.19 21.62
CA ASP A 42 25.18 -14.56 22.60
C ASP A 42 24.93 -15.04 24.04
N GLU A 43 23.67 -15.27 24.45
CA GLU A 43 23.39 -15.87 25.76
C GLU A 43 23.91 -17.32 25.84
N SER A 44 23.79 -18.08 24.74
CA SER A 44 24.32 -19.44 24.65
C SER A 44 25.85 -19.46 24.66
N ASP A 45 26.49 -18.59 23.89
CA ASP A 45 27.94 -18.48 23.75
C ASP A 45 28.58 -17.94 25.03
N GLY A 46 27.91 -17.04 25.75
CA GLY A 46 28.28 -16.62 27.11
C GLY A 46 28.29 -17.81 28.08
N ARG A 47 27.18 -18.58 28.13
CA ARG A 47 27.04 -19.78 28.98
C ARG A 47 28.03 -20.91 28.61
N VAL A 48 28.53 -20.94 27.37
CA VAL A 48 29.60 -21.86 26.93
C VAL A 48 30.98 -21.34 27.32
N LYS A 49 31.28 -20.05 27.08
CA LYS A 49 32.56 -19.41 27.44
C LYS A 49 32.82 -19.42 28.95
N GLU A 50 31.77 -19.31 29.76
CA GLU A 50 31.84 -19.39 31.24
C GLU A 50 32.23 -20.78 31.77
N LYS A 51 32.11 -21.86 30.96
CA LYS A 51 32.24 -23.26 31.42
C LYS A 51 33.41 -24.06 30.83
N GLN A 52 34.29 -23.42 30.05
CA GLN A 52 35.47 -23.97 29.34
C GLN A 52 35.77 -25.49 29.52
N PRO A 53 35.11 -26.38 28.76
CA PRO A 53 35.34 -27.83 28.88
C PRO A 53 36.62 -28.27 28.15
N THR A 54 37.74 -28.39 28.86
CA THR A 54 39.03 -28.80 28.27
C THR A 54 39.14 -30.31 28.09
N SER A 55 38.74 -30.85 26.93
CA SER A 55 39.31 -32.03 26.22
C SER A 55 38.32 -32.71 25.25
N ALA A 56 38.84 -33.54 24.34
CA ALA A 56 38.15 -34.02 23.15
C ALA A 56 37.14 -35.18 23.33
N GLN A 57 36.49 -35.34 24.50
CA GLN A 57 35.54 -36.42 24.76
C GLN A 57 34.05 -36.02 24.71
N HIS A 58 33.70 -34.75 24.51
CA HIS A 58 32.30 -34.27 24.48
C HIS A 58 31.67 -34.14 23.08
N MET A 59 32.30 -34.65 22.02
CA MET A 59 31.85 -34.48 20.61
C MET A 59 31.29 -35.76 19.97
N ALA A 60 30.70 -36.67 20.75
CA ALA A 60 30.08 -37.88 20.23
C ALA A 60 28.89 -38.40 21.09
N HIS A 61 27.67 -37.90 20.84
CA HIS A 61 26.39 -38.64 21.02
C HIS A 61 25.15 -37.81 20.62
N TRP A 62 24.82 -37.74 19.32
CA TRP A 62 23.48 -37.32 18.85
C TRP A 62 23.12 -37.95 17.49
N ARG A 63 23.01 -39.29 17.43
CA ARG A 63 22.37 -40.03 16.31
C ARG A 63 22.15 -41.53 16.64
N SER A 64 21.16 -41.86 17.48
CA SER A 64 20.61 -43.23 17.54
C SER A 64 19.32 -43.34 18.37
N GLY A 65 18.38 -44.11 17.84
CA GLY A 65 17.34 -44.86 18.54
C GLY A 65 16.80 -45.92 17.56
N PRO A 66 15.77 -46.73 17.89
CA PRO A 66 15.18 -46.99 19.22
C PRO A 66 15.01 -48.50 19.55
N THR A 67 14.96 -48.85 20.85
CA THR A 67 14.35 -50.06 21.46
C THR A 67 14.36 -49.81 22.99
N GLY A 68 13.45 -50.28 23.85
CA GLY A 68 12.62 -51.50 23.85
C GLY A 68 13.35 -52.62 24.63
N GLY A 69 12.89 -53.14 25.77
CA GLY A 69 11.72 -52.83 26.60
C GLY A 69 11.22 -54.09 27.34
N GLN A 70 10.95 -54.03 28.66
CA GLN A 70 10.33 -55.12 29.42
C GLN A 70 9.72 -54.64 30.75
N GLY A 71 8.56 -55.20 31.12
CA GLY A 71 7.93 -55.10 32.45
C GLY A 71 7.97 -56.48 33.15
N PRO A 72 6.94 -56.93 33.88
CA PRO A 72 5.66 -56.26 34.23
C PRO A 72 5.29 -56.36 35.73
N TRP A 73 4.13 -55.81 36.13
CA TRP A 73 3.13 -56.46 36.99
C TRP A 73 1.76 -55.76 36.79
N ARG A 74 0.64 -56.42 37.13
CA ARG A 74 -0.73 -55.90 36.97
C ARG A 74 -1.63 -56.35 38.14
N SER A 75 -2.55 -55.49 38.56
CA SER A 75 -3.87 -55.89 39.09
C SER A 75 -4.87 -54.72 39.17
N GLY A 76 -6.15 -55.09 39.16
CA GLY A 76 -7.34 -54.35 39.62
C GLY A 76 -8.35 -55.43 40.10
N PRO A 77 -9.68 -55.17 40.24
CA PRO A 77 -10.46 -53.96 39.95
C PRO A 77 -11.48 -53.61 41.09
N LEU A 78 -12.62 -52.98 40.75
CA LEU A 78 -13.95 -52.97 41.44
C LEU A 78 -14.27 -51.96 42.59
N GLU A 79 -15.13 -50.98 42.22
CA GLU A 79 -16.50 -50.72 42.72
C GLU A 79 -16.90 -50.29 44.18
N VAL A 80 -17.69 -49.20 44.22
CA VAL A 80 -19.04 -49.04 44.85
C VAL A 80 -19.26 -48.46 46.29
N ARG A 81 -20.12 -47.41 46.30
CA ARG A 81 -21.03 -46.85 47.35
C ARG A 81 -20.52 -45.96 48.51
N ALA A 82 -21.42 -45.02 48.88
CA ALA A 82 -21.46 -44.23 50.12
C ALA A 82 -22.59 -44.76 51.05
N PRO A 83 -22.74 -44.27 52.30
CA PRO A 83 -23.74 -43.20 52.53
C PRO A 83 -23.52 -42.26 53.76
N GLY A 84 -24.28 -41.15 53.79
CA GLY A 84 -24.66 -40.40 55.02
C GLY A 84 -23.75 -39.22 55.42
N GLY A 85 -24.28 -38.10 55.93
CA GLY A 85 -25.71 -37.73 56.10
C GLY A 85 -25.93 -36.40 56.83
N GLN A 86 -27.20 -36.07 57.08
CA GLN A 86 -27.76 -34.91 57.81
C GLN A 86 -27.80 -33.55 57.08
N GLY A 87 -29.01 -32.99 56.98
CA GLY A 87 -29.29 -31.55 56.80
C GLY A 87 -29.63 -30.89 58.15
N PRO A 88 -30.43 -29.80 58.21
CA PRO A 88 -31.78 -29.81 57.65
C PRO A 88 -32.20 -28.56 56.83
N TRP A 89 -33.46 -28.56 56.40
CA TRP A 89 -34.12 -27.58 55.51
C TRP A 89 -34.96 -26.52 56.24
N ARG A 90 -35.25 -25.39 55.57
CA ARG A 90 -36.58 -24.76 55.29
C ARG A 90 -36.48 -23.22 55.13
N SER A 91 -37.32 -22.50 54.37
CA SER A 91 -38.23 -22.84 53.25
C SER A 91 -38.75 -21.56 52.57
N GLY A 92 -39.11 -21.62 51.27
CA GLY A 92 -39.84 -20.55 50.55
C GLY A 92 -41.34 -20.46 50.88
N PRO A 93 -42.10 -19.55 50.24
CA PRO A 93 -42.79 -19.83 48.95
C PRO A 93 -42.84 -18.58 48.00
N THR A 94 -43.38 -18.53 46.76
CA THR A 94 -43.71 -19.44 45.62
C THR A 94 -43.91 -18.55 44.36
N GLY A 95 -43.94 -19.01 43.09
CA GLY A 95 -43.63 -20.35 42.56
C GLY A 95 -44.50 -20.82 41.36
N GLY A 96 -44.30 -20.29 40.15
CA GLY A 96 -44.92 -20.78 38.89
C GLY A 96 -45.30 -19.65 37.90
N GLN A 97 -45.41 -19.85 36.58
CA GLN A 97 -45.30 -21.06 35.74
C GLN A 97 -44.55 -20.74 34.40
N GLY A 98 -44.20 -21.75 33.61
CA GLY A 98 -43.77 -21.62 32.19
C GLY A 98 -44.58 -22.62 31.32
N PRO A 99 -44.01 -23.25 30.27
CA PRO A 99 -42.94 -22.83 29.37
C PRO A 99 -43.30 -23.08 27.88
N LEU A 100 -42.46 -22.61 26.93
CA LEU A 100 -42.39 -23.19 25.57
C LEU A 100 -40.98 -23.04 24.99
N GLU A 101 -40.38 -24.15 24.55
CA GLU A 101 -39.06 -24.20 23.89
C GLU A 101 -39.15 -25.16 22.70
N VAL A 102 -38.56 -24.80 21.55
CA VAL A 102 -38.46 -25.68 20.37
C VAL A 102 -37.07 -25.57 19.75
N ARG A 103 -36.39 -26.71 19.59
CA ARG A 103 -35.10 -26.84 18.90
C ARG A 103 -35.25 -27.61 17.59
N ALA A 104 -34.52 -27.18 16.56
CA ALA A 104 -34.09 -28.02 15.44
C ALA A 104 -32.66 -27.58 15.05
N HIS A 105 -31.61 -28.39 15.25
CA HIS A 105 -31.21 -29.62 14.53
C HIS A 105 -30.60 -29.38 13.15
N TRP A 106 -29.26 -29.44 13.10
CA TRP A 106 -28.47 -29.63 11.89
C TRP A 106 -28.50 -31.10 11.42
N ARG A 107 -28.52 -31.31 10.08
CA ARG A 107 -28.16 -32.57 9.39
C ARG A 107 -27.52 -32.23 8.02
N SER A 108 -26.83 -33.19 7.41
CA SER A 108 -25.86 -32.95 6.32
C SER A 108 -26.06 -33.81 5.06
N GLY A 109 -26.27 -33.15 3.91
CA GLY A 109 -26.10 -33.67 2.53
C GLY A 109 -27.08 -34.75 2.04
N PRO A 110 -26.93 -35.26 0.79
CA PRO A 110 -26.03 -34.80 -0.29
C PRO A 110 -26.70 -34.71 -1.70
N THR A 111 -25.88 -34.39 -2.72
CA THR A 111 -26.07 -34.56 -4.21
C THR A 111 -27.17 -33.79 -4.97
N GLY A 112 -26.95 -33.63 -6.30
CA GLY A 112 -27.96 -33.25 -7.31
C GLY A 112 -27.75 -31.86 -7.94
N GLY A 113 -27.39 -31.79 -9.24
CA GLY A 113 -27.14 -30.52 -9.95
C GLY A 113 -27.95 -30.33 -11.25
N GLN A 114 -27.53 -29.33 -12.04
CA GLN A 114 -28.02 -28.88 -13.37
C GLN A 114 -29.19 -27.88 -13.41
N GLY A 115 -29.13 -26.95 -14.38
CA GLY A 115 -30.26 -26.16 -14.89
C GLY A 115 -30.27 -24.65 -14.55
N PRO A 116 -29.86 -23.74 -15.46
CA PRO A 116 -30.07 -22.31 -15.29
C PRO A 116 -31.50 -21.88 -15.67
N LEU A 117 -32.03 -20.86 -14.99
CA LEU A 117 -33.32 -20.23 -15.30
C LEU A 117 -33.12 -18.99 -16.22
N GLU A 118 -33.92 -18.90 -17.28
CA GLU A 118 -33.94 -17.78 -18.21
C GLU A 118 -34.85 -16.65 -17.69
N VAL A 119 -34.37 -15.39 -17.73
CA VAL A 119 -35.11 -14.21 -17.25
C VAL A 119 -35.67 -13.42 -18.44
N ARG A 120 -36.90 -12.89 -18.32
CA ARG A 120 -37.68 -12.32 -19.43
C ARG A 120 -38.41 -11.02 -19.05
N ALA A 121 -38.90 -10.32 -20.09
CA ALA A 121 -39.70 -9.06 -20.06
C ALA A 121 -38.89 -7.78 -19.74
N PRO A 122 -39.39 -6.56 -20.07
CA PRO A 122 -40.61 -6.17 -20.81
C PRO A 122 -40.30 -5.91 -22.31
N GLY A 123 -41.20 -5.46 -23.21
CA GLY A 123 -42.59 -4.97 -23.12
C GLY A 123 -42.74 -3.70 -24.00
N HIS A 124 -43.67 -3.69 -24.96
CA HIS A 124 -43.77 -2.66 -26.01
C HIS A 124 -44.86 -1.61 -25.77
N VAL A 125 -44.60 -0.36 -26.20
CA VAL A 125 -45.63 0.64 -26.60
C VAL A 125 -45.10 1.39 -27.84
N PRO A 126 -45.87 1.57 -28.93
CA PRO A 126 -45.38 2.14 -30.20
C PRO A 126 -45.77 3.61 -30.42
N CYS A 127 -45.08 4.28 -31.36
CA CYS A 127 -45.53 5.55 -31.96
C CYS A 127 -45.16 5.64 -33.46
N LEU A 128 -45.84 6.55 -34.17
CA LEU A 128 -45.93 6.58 -35.64
C LEU A 128 -44.63 6.98 -36.33
N GLY A 129 -44.39 6.42 -37.51
CA GLY A 129 -43.26 6.77 -38.37
C GLY A 129 -43.58 7.81 -39.46
N ARG A 130 -42.56 8.17 -40.23
CA ARG A 130 -42.64 8.68 -41.61
C ARG A 130 -41.40 8.21 -42.38
N ALA A 131 -41.56 7.91 -43.66
CA ALA A 131 -40.47 7.56 -44.58
C ALA A 131 -40.10 8.76 -45.46
N VAL A 132 -38.95 8.69 -46.17
CA VAL A 132 -38.77 9.10 -47.58
C VAL A 132 -37.31 8.89 -48.04
N THR A 133 -37.13 8.19 -49.18
CA THR A 133 -35.90 8.03 -50.04
C THR A 133 -34.58 7.51 -49.42
N GLY A 134 -33.74 6.73 -50.12
CA GLY A 134 -33.91 6.10 -51.45
C GLY A 134 -32.64 5.40 -51.99
N TRP A 135 -32.82 4.55 -53.02
CA TRP A 135 -31.93 4.23 -54.19
C TRP A 135 -30.38 4.28 -54.06
N VAL A 136 -29.56 3.29 -54.53
CA VAL A 136 -29.85 1.99 -55.19
C VAL A 136 -28.62 1.04 -55.25
N GLN A 137 -28.87 -0.29 -55.28
CA GLN A 137 -28.06 -1.45 -55.77
C GLN A 137 -26.59 -1.70 -55.32
N GLY A 138 -26.27 -3.00 -55.14
CA GLY A 138 -24.93 -3.52 -54.76
C GLY A 138 -24.82 -5.05 -54.66
N VAL A 139 -25.35 -5.77 -55.66
CA VAL A 139 -25.33 -7.26 -55.85
C VAL A 139 -23.92 -7.86 -55.58
N PHE A 140 -23.73 -9.04 -54.96
CA PHE A 140 -24.17 -10.36 -55.45
C PHE A 140 -24.30 -11.46 -54.38
N GLN A 141 -25.16 -12.45 -54.65
CA GLN A 141 -25.33 -13.69 -53.86
C GLN A 141 -24.34 -14.79 -54.28
N ARG A 142 -24.10 -15.78 -53.41
CA ARG A 142 -23.90 -17.18 -53.83
C ARG A 142 -24.62 -18.15 -52.90
N THR A 143 -25.51 -18.95 -53.48
CA THR A 143 -26.12 -20.13 -52.85
C THR A 143 -25.25 -21.37 -53.09
N SER A 144 -25.37 -22.35 -52.21
CA SER A 144 -24.67 -23.65 -52.28
C SER A 144 -25.34 -24.65 -53.24
N SER A 145 -24.55 -25.47 -53.93
CA SER A 145 -25.03 -26.73 -54.51
C SER A 145 -23.94 -27.81 -54.56
N SER A 146 -24.30 -28.98 -54.03
CA SER A 146 -23.59 -30.26 -53.97
C SER A 146 -22.93 -30.78 -55.26
N ALA A 147 -21.82 -31.52 -55.12
CA ALA A 147 -21.64 -32.88 -55.64
C ALA A 147 -20.35 -33.53 -55.06
N ALA A 148 -20.20 -34.85 -55.15
CA ALA A 148 -19.00 -35.57 -54.72
C ALA A 148 -18.68 -36.76 -55.65
N ALA A 149 -17.39 -36.99 -55.94
CA ALA A 149 -16.80 -38.33 -56.18
C ALA A 149 -15.26 -38.27 -56.30
N ALA A 150 -14.62 -39.33 -55.82
CA ALA A 150 -13.19 -39.65 -55.74
C ALA A 150 -12.26 -39.29 -56.93
N SER A 151 -10.97 -38.99 -56.65
CA SER A 151 -9.86 -39.97 -56.86
C SER A 151 -8.45 -39.45 -56.46
N ALA A 152 -7.58 -40.39 -56.07
CA ALA A 152 -6.10 -40.42 -56.13
C ALA A 152 -5.20 -39.51 -55.23
N ALA A 153 -4.11 -40.17 -54.78
CA ALA A 153 -2.77 -39.66 -54.41
C ALA A 153 -2.60 -38.64 -53.26
N GLN A 154 -1.97 -39.10 -52.17
CA GLN A 154 -1.31 -38.23 -51.18
C GLN A 154 0.04 -37.71 -51.69
N PRO A 155 0.42 -36.49 -51.31
CA PRO A 155 1.77 -36.19 -50.86
C PRO A 155 1.77 -35.95 -49.35
N GLN A 156 2.78 -36.46 -48.63
CA GLN A 156 2.99 -36.09 -47.23
C GLN A 156 3.42 -34.62 -47.15
N ARG A 157 2.53 -33.74 -46.71
CA ARG A 157 2.91 -32.41 -46.22
C ARG A 157 3.31 -32.56 -44.76
N ALA A 158 4.51 -32.08 -44.41
CA ALA A 158 4.90 -31.97 -43.02
C ALA A 158 3.92 -31.05 -42.29
N LEU A 159 3.56 -31.41 -41.06
CA LEU A 159 2.95 -30.48 -40.13
C LEU A 159 4.07 -29.56 -39.64
N GLU A 160 4.18 -28.39 -40.25
CA GLU A 160 4.76 -27.25 -39.54
C GLU A 160 3.77 -26.92 -38.43
N GLU A 161 4.08 -27.36 -37.21
CA GLU A 161 3.40 -26.89 -36.01
C GLU A 161 3.70 -25.40 -35.89
N ASP A 162 2.73 -24.56 -36.28
CA ASP A 162 2.71 -23.14 -35.96
C ASP A 162 2.84 -23.03 -34.43
N ALA A 163 4.07 -22.78 -33.97
CA ALA A 163 4.39 -22.72 -32.57
C ALA A 163 3.66 -21.51 -31.98
N VAL A 164 2.49 -21.77 -31.39
CA VAL A 164 1.70 -20.80 -30.64
C VAL A 164 2.60 -20.28 -29.52
N THR A 165 3.21 -19.12 -29.79
CA THR A 165 3.97 -18.40 -28.77
C THR A 165 3.00 -18.01 -27.67
N GLU A 166 3.06 -18.75 -26.56
CA GLU A 166 2.48 -18.36 -25.27
C GLU A 166 2.61 -16.84 -25.13
N PRO A 167 1.49 -16.10 -25.01
CA PRO A 167 1.53 -14.64 -24.99
C PRO A 167 2.38 -14.24 -23.79
N ALA A 168 3.56 -13.67 -24.06
CA ALA A 168 4.59 -13.42 -23.06
C ALA A 168 3.97 -12.73 -21.85
N GLN A 169 4.03 -13.38 -20.68
CA GLN A 169 3.29 -12.98 -19.48
C GLN A 169 3.47 -11.48 -19.24
N GLN A 170 2.40 -10.73 -19.47
CA GLN A 170 2.45 -9.27 -19.39
C GLN A 170 2.65 -8.89 -17.93
N GLU A 171 3.82 -8.34 -17.62
CA GLU A 171 4.15 -7.92 -16.26
C GLU A 171 3.08 -6.95 -15.74
N CYS A 172 2.62 -7.20 -14.52
CA CYS A 172 1.54 -6.44 -13.93
C CYS A 172 1.92 -4.94 -13.87
N PRO A 173 1.10 -4.02 -14.44
CA PRO A 173 1.45 -2.61 -14.49
C PRO A 173 1.44 -1.95 -13.12
N VAL A 174 0.77 -2.57 -12.13
CA VAL A 174 0.81 -2.19 -10.72
C VAL A 174 1.86 -3.05 -10.02
N CYS A 175 2.92 -2.43 -9.49
CA CYS A 175 3.95 -3.14 -8.70
C CYS A 175 4.77 -2.12 -7.87
N ALA A 176 4.39 -1.85 -6.62
CA ALA A 176 5.15 -0.97 -5.74
C ALA A 176 5.07 -1.41 -4.26
N TYR A 177 6.23 -1.46 -3.59
CA TYR A 177 6.37 -1.98 -2.23
C TYR A 177 6.87 -0.95 -1.20
N ASN A 178 7.40 0.18 -1.65
CA ASN A 178 8.02 1.22 -0.83
C ASN A 178 7.96 2.57 -1.57
N GLU A 179 8.38 3.65 -0.91
CA GLU A 179 8.30 5.00 -1.48
C GLU A 179 9.54 5.44 -2.31
N TRP A 180 10.56 4.58 -2.49
CA TRP A 180 11.89 5.00 -2.96
C TRP A 180 12.48 4.23 -4.13
N ASP A 181 12.02 3.02 -4.46
CA ASP A 181 12.56 2.25 -5.58
C ASP A 181 12.31 2.98 -6.93
N PRO A 182 13.15 2.78 -7.97
CA PRO A 182 13.08 3.51 -9.23
C PRO A 182 11.68 3.57 -9.85
N LEU A 183 11.12 4.78 -9.95
CA LEU A 183 9.74 5.03 -10.37
C LEU A 183 9.57 4.84 -11.88
N GLU A 184 8.63 3.99 -12.28
CA GLU A 184 8.31 3.69 -13.68
C GLU A 184 6.94 4.25 -14.13
N GLU A 185 5.93 4.23 -13.25
CA GLU A 185 4.59 4.75 -13.54
C GLU A 185 3.94 5.39 -12.31
N VAL A 186 3.27 6.53 -12.52
CA VAL A 186 2.70 7.36 -11.46
C VAL A 186 1.39 8.02 -11.92
N ILE A 187 0.40 8.08 -11.03
CA ILE A 187 -0.78 8.93 -11.20
C ILE A 187 -0.46 10.30 -10.60
N VAL A 188 -0.66 11.39 -11.35
CA VAL A 188 -0.57 12.77 -10.85
C VAL A 188 -1.97 13.40 -10.84
N GLY A 189 -2.32 14.16 -9.79
CA GLY A 189 -3.66 14.73 -9.61
C GLY A 189 -4.09 15.82 -10.61
N ARG A 190 -5.25 16.41 -10.34
CA ARG A 190 -5.85 17.54 -11.07
C ARG A 190 -6.36 18.63 -10.11
N ALA A 191 -6.08 19.89 -10.45
CA ALA A 191 -6.59 21.08 -9.76
C ALA A 191 -7.93 21.56 -10.35
N GLU A 192 -8.28 21.07 -11.54
CA GLU A 192 -9.43 21.50 -12.33
C GLU A 192 -10.76 21.29 -11.58
N ASN A 193 -11.64 22.30 -11.67
CA ASN A 193 -12.97 22.35 -11.06
C ASN A 193 -13.01 22.20 -9.53
N ALA A 194 -11.88 22.31 -8.83
CA ALA A 194 -11.82 22.10 -7.38
C ALA A 194 -12.80 23.02 -6.62
N ARG A 195 -13.54 22.41 -5.69
CA ARG A 195 -14.51 23.07 -4.81
C ARG A 195 -14.03 23.10 -3.38
N VAL A 196 -14.30 24.21 -2.71
CA VAL A 196 -14.12 24.35 -1.26
C VAL A 196 -15.16 23.43 -0.61
N PRO A 197 -14.78 22.47 0.25
CA PRO A 197 -15.75 21.59 0.90
C PRO A 197 -16.67 22.40 1.83
N PRO A 198 -17.94 21.97 2.01
CA PRO A 198 -18.82 22.53 3.04
C PRO A 198 -18.15 22.50 4.41
N PHE A 199 -18.38 23.51 5.25
CA PHE A 199 -17.70 23.62 6.54
C PHE A 199 -18.36 22.76 7.64
N THR A 200 -18.21 21.44 7.48
CA THR A 200 -18.64 20.41 8.43
C THR A 200 -17.59 20.19 9.54
N VAL A 201 -17.93 19.39 10.55
CA VAL A 201 -17.10 19.23 11.77
C VAL A 201 -15.74 18.60 11.48
N GLU A 202 -15.68 17.65 10.54
CA GLU A 202 -14.45 17.00 10.09
C GLU A 202 -13.56 17.92 9.24
N VAL A 203 -14.15 18.85 8.48
CA VAL A 203 -13.40 19.91 7.77
C VAL A 203 -12.84 20.93 8.77
N LYS A 204 -13.63 21.31 9.78
CA LYS A 204 -13.19 22.21 10.87
C LYS A 204 -12.04 21.61 11.68
N ALA A 205 -12.14 20.35 12.09
CA ALA A 205 -11.11 19.66 12.87
C ALA A 205 -9.75 19.62 12.13
N ASN A 206 -9.78 19.54 10.81
CA ASN A 206 -8.61 19.30 9.98
C ASN A 206 -7.99 20.56 9.36
N THR A 207 -8.63 21.72 9.50
CA THR A 207 -8.16 23.01 8.95
C THR A 207 -7.70 23.96 10.05
N TYR A 208 -6.82 24.91 9.70
CA TYR A 208 -6.37 25.94 10.64
C TYR A 208 -7.46 27.01 10.85
N GLU A 209 -7.55 27.54 12.06
CA GLU A 209 -8.54 28.54 12.47
C GLU A 209 -8.49 29.81 11.62
N LYS A 210 -7.30 30.17 11.10
CA LYS A 210 -7.12 31.29 10.15
C LYS A 210 -7.89 31.12 8.83
N HIS A 211 -8.34 29.91 8.52
CA HIS A 211 -9.07 29.57 7.29
C HIS A 211 -10.54 29.18 7.53
N TRP A 212 -11.00 28.98 8.76
CA TRP A 212 -12.41 28.67 9.04
C TRP A 212 -13.40 29.67 8.41
N PRO A 213 -13.17 31.01 8.45
CA PRO A 213 -14.05 31.97 7.77
C PRO A 213 -14.08 31.85 6.23
N PHE A 214 -13.03 31.29 5.63
CA PHE A 214 -13.00 31.01 4.19
C PHE A 214 -13.93 29.84 3.86
N TYR A 215 -13.82 28.72 4.59
CA TYR A 215 -14.72 27.57 4.38
C TYR A 215 -16.18 27.91 4.69
N GLN A 216 -16.45 28.68 5.76
CA GLN A 216 -17.79 29.16 6.09
C GLN A 216 -18.42 30.01 4.98
N LYS A 217 -17.62 30.82 4.28
CA LYS A 217 -18.10 31.73 3.22
C LYS A 217 -18.18 31.07 1.84
N TYR A 218 -17.28 30.12 1.55
CA TYR A 218 -17.07 29.59 0.20
C TYR A 218 -17.39 28.10 0.04
N GLY A 219 -17.81 27.38 1.09
CA GLY A 219 -18.20 25.98 0.99
C GLY A 219 -19.21 25.71 -0.15
N GLY A 220 -18.95 24.67 -0.95
CA GLY A 220 -19.67 24.34 -2.18
C GLY A 220 -19.27 25.16 -3.42
N GLN A 221 -18.59 26.30 -3.25
CA GLN A 221 -18.12 27.16 -4.34
C GLN A 221 -16.72 26.73 -4.81
N THR A 222 -16.20 27.33 -5.88
CA THR A 222 -14.83 27.02 -6.35
C THR A 222 -13.76 27.71 -5.49
N PHE A 223 -12.59 27.09 -5.39
CA PHE A 223 -11.39 27.82 -4.95
C PHE A 223 -11.08 28.96 -5.95
N PRO A 224 -10.41 30.05 -5.54
CA PRO A 224 -10.16 31.21 -6.42
C PRO A 224 -9.57 30.81 -7.78
N GLU A 225 -10.28 31.13 -8.86
CA GLU A 225 -9.96 30.58 -10.19
C GLU A 225 -8.55 30.92 -10.67
N ASP A 226 -8.08 32.15 -10.42
CA ASP A 226 -6.73 32.60 -10.81
C ASP A 226 -5.62 31.98 -9.96
N HIS A 227 -5.99 31.29 -8.88
CA HIS A 227 -5.10 30.41 -8.12
C HIS A 227 -5.11 28.99 -8.72
N LEU A 228 -6.29 28.45 -9.06
CA LEU A 228 -6.42 27.16 -9.73
C LEU A 228 -5.72 27.14 -11.11
N LYS A 229 -5.85 28.21 -11.92
CA LYS A 229 -5.17 28.36 -13.22
C LYS A 229 -3.64 28.21 -13.09
N LYS A 230 -3.06 28.68 -11.99
CA LYS A 230 -1.63 28.55 -11.70
C LYS A 230 -1.27 27.15 -11.20
N ALA A 231 -2.07 26.59 -10.29
CA ALA A 231 -1.90 25.22 -9.82
C ALA A 231 -1.96 24.19 -10.97
N VAL A 232 -2.86 24.38 -11.95
CA VAL A 232 -2.88 23.57 -13.19
C VAL A 232 -1.56 23.70 -13.94
N ALA A 233 -1.08 24.93 -14.19
CA ALA A 233 0.18 25.14 -14.94
C ALA A 233 1.41 24.54 -14.24
N GLU A 234 1.49 24.67 -12.90
CA GLU A 234 2.54 24.06 -12.07
C GLU A 234 2.52 22.52 -12.13
N ILE A 235 1.32 21.91 -12.08
CA ILE A 235 1.16 20.46 -12.09
C ILE A 235 1.33 19.85 -13.50
N GLU A 236 0.97 20.56 -14.58
CA GLU A 236 1.35 20.12 -15.93
C GLU A 236 2.87 20.16 -16.13
N GLU A 237 3.59 21.14 -15.57
CA GLU A 237 5.06 21.15 -15.65
C GLU A 237 5.70 20.08 -14.77
N MET A 238 5.15 19.79 -13.59
CA MET A 238 5.51 18.59 -12.82
C MET A 238 5.33 17.31 -13.65
N CYS A 239 4.24 17.19 -14.42
CA CYS A 239 4.01 16.07 -15.33
C CYS A 239 5.03 16.02 -16.47
N ASN A 240 5.46 17.17 -17.01
CA ASN A 240 6.51 17.23 -18.04
C ASN A 240 7.86 16.75 -17.49
N ILE A 241 8.25 17.22 -16.31
CA ILE A 241 9.51 16.86 -15.66
C ILE A 241 9.54 15.37 -15.30
N LEU A 242 8.44 14.81 -14.80
CA LEU A 242 8.31 13.36 -14.57
C LEU A 242 8.52 12.54 -15.87
N ARG A 243 7.93 12.97 -16.99
CA ARG A 243 8.13 12.32 -18.31
C ARG A 243 9.59 12.44 -18.78
N MET A 244 10.24 13.59 -18.56
CA MET A 244 11.66 13.79 -18.92
C MET A 244 12.62 12.95 -18.06
N GLU A 245 12.30 12.71 -16.79
CA GLU A 245 13.06 11.83 -15.88
C GLU A 245 12.72 10.32 -16.07
N GLY A 246 11.91 9.99 -17.09
CA GLY A 246 11.64 8.63 -17.58
C GLY A 246 10.33 7.99 -17.13
N VAL A 247 9.48 8.71 -16.40
CA VAL A 247 8.30 8.15 -15.72
C VAL A 247 7.04 8.21 -16.61
N THR A 248 6.27 7.13 -16.64
CA THR A 248 4.94 7.10 -17.25
C THR A 248 3.95 7.88 -16.37
N VAL A 249 3.39 8.98 -16.88
CA VAL A 249 2.49 9.86 -16.13
C VAL A 249 1.04 9.68 -16.56
N GLN A 250 0.23 9.14 -15.64
CA GLN A 250 -1.21 8.98 -15.75
C GLN A 250 -1.92 10.09 -14.98
N ARG A 251 -3.18 10.38 -15.33
CA ARG A 251 -3.98 11.46 -14.70
C ARG A 251 -5.43 10.99 -14.48
N PRO A 252 -6.12 11.41 -13.40
CA PRO A 252 -7.55 11.16 -13.25
C PRO A 252 -8.36 11.86 -14.35
N GLU A 253 -9.60 11.44 -14.54
CA GLU A 253 -10.55 12.16 -15.41
C GLU A 253 -10.85 13.57 -14.88
N PRO A 254 -11.04 14.56 -15.76
CA PRO A 254 -11.69 15.81 -15.40
C PRO A 254 -13.13 15.53 -14.92
N MET A 255 -13.43 15.99 -13.71
CA MET A 255 -14.74 15.84 -13.07
C MET A 255 -15.31 17.22 -12.73
N ASP A 256 -16.63 17.35 -12.72
CA ASP A 256 -17.29 18.48 -12.07
C ASP A 256 -17.55 18.12 -10.60
N TRP A 257 -16.92 18.86 -9.69
CA TRP A 257 -17.03 18.69 -8.24
C TRP A 257 -18.15 19.54 -7.62
N SER A 258 -18.83 20.40 -8.38
CA SER A 258 -19.99 21.19 -7.89
C SER A 258 -21.26 20.36 -7.76
N PHE A 259 -21.34 19.18 -8.37
CA PHE A 259 -22.52 18.32 -8.26
C PHE A 259 -22.80 18.00 -6.79
N GLU A 260 -23.93 18.49 -6.26
CA GLU A 260 -24.49 18.01 -5.01
C GLU A 260 -24.95 16.56 -5.19
N TYR A 261 -24.60 15.72 -4.23
CA TYR A 261 -25.04 14.34 -4.15
C TYR A 261 -25.62 14.05 -2.77
N LYS A 262 -26.49 13.05 -2.74
CA LYS A 262 -27.21 12.61 -1.55
C LYS A 262 -27.07 11.10 -1.38
N THR A 263 -26.65 10.68 -0.18
CA THR A 263 -26.79 9.30 0.32
C THR A 263 -28.08 9.19 1.15
N PRO A 264 -28.46 8.02 1.68
CA PRO A 264 -29.51 7.95 2.71
C PRO A 264 -29.20 8.82 3.94
N ASP A 265 -27.90 9.00 4.23
CA ASP A 265 -27.36 9.49 5.50
C ASP A 265 -26.96 10.97 5.47
N PHE A 266 -26.52 11.51 4.33
CA PHE A 266 -26.10 12.92 4.21
C PHE A 266 -26.23 13.50 2.79
N ASN A 267 -26.16 14.83 2.68
CA ASN A 267 -25.96 15.60 1.44
C ASN A 267 -24.56 16.23 1.43
N SER A 268 -23.89 16.32 0.27
CA SER A 268 -22.67 17.13 0.12
C SER A 268 -22.39 17.49 -1.34
N THR A 269 -21.51 18.47 -1.57
CA THR A 269 -20.84 18.66 -2.89
C THR A 269 -19.56 17.83 -2.95
N GLY A 270 -18.97 17.70 -4.14
CA GLY A 270 -17.62 17.19 -4.29
C GLY A 270 -16.55 18.14 -3.74
N MET A 271 -15.29 17.71 -3.91
CA MET A 271 -14.11 18.48 -3.52
C MET A 271 -13.13 18.61 -4.70
N TYR A 272 -12.31 17.60 -4.97
CA TYR A 272 -11.30 17.60 -6.04
C TYR A 272 -10.79 16.17 -6.36
N ALA A 273 -9.83 16.05 -7.28
CA ALA A 273 -8.94 14.88 -7.42
C ALA A 273 -7.47 15.32 -7.52
N ALA A 274 -7.09 16.25 -6.64
CA ALA A 274 -5.73 16.80 -6.58
C ALA A 274 -4.73 15.83 -5.92
N MET A 275 -5.18 15.03 -4.96
CA MET A 275 -4.31 14.20 -4.12
C MET A 275 -4.62 12.71 -4.30
N PRO A 276 -4.06 12.04 -5.33
CA PRO A 276 -4.20 10.59 -5.50
C PRO A 276 -3.78 9.80 -4.25
N ARG A 277 -2.74 10.27 -3.52
CA ARG A 277 -2.20 9.59 -2.33
C ARG A 277 -3.22 9.38 -1.22
N ASP A 278 -4.15 10.31 -1.07
CA ASP A 278 -5.17 10.29 -0.01
C ASP A 278 -6.18 9.15 -0.21
N ILE A 279 -6.38 8.72 -1.46
CA ILE A 279 -7.43 7.79 -1.85
C ILE A 279 -6.93 6.49 -2.51
N LEU A 280 -5.70 6.47 -3.03
CA LEU A 280 -5.10 5.30 -3.67
C LEU A 280 -3.74 4.95 -3.04
N MET A 281 -3.66 3.74 -2.47
CA MET A 281 -2.40 3.12 -2.08
C MET A 281 -2.14 1.87 -2.94
N VAL A 282 -0.88 1.65 -3.31
CA VAL A 282 -0.42 0.42 -3.98
C VAL A 282 0.40 -0.42 -3.02
N VAL A 283 0.11 -1.70 -2.91
CA VAL A 283 0.81 -2.66 -2.04
C VAL A 283 1.15 -3.91 -2.85
N GLY A 284 2.40 -4.01 -3.31
CA GLY A 284 2.80 -5.00 -4.30
C GLY A 284 2.03 -4.80 -5.60
N ASN A 285 1.35 -5.86 -6.07
CA ASN A 285 0.54 -5.84 -7.29
C ASN A 285 -0.94 -5.48 -7.08
N GLU A 286 -1.27 -4.88 -5.92
CA GLU A 286 -2.63 -4.49 -5.56
C GLU A 286 -2.79 -2.98 -5.43
N ILE A 287 -3.83 -2.43 -6.05
CA ILE A 287 -4.28 -1.05 -5.83
C ILE A 287 -5.54 -1.04 -4.97
N ILE A 288 -5.48 -0.28 -3.88
CA ILE A 288 -6.51 -0.21 -2.84
C ILE A 288 -7.12 1.19 -2.85
N GLU A 289 -8.44 1.27 -3.06
CA GLU A 289 -9.21 2.49 -2.84
C GLU A 289 -9.57 2.63 -1.36
N ALA A 290 -9.17 3.76 -0.76
CA ALA A 290 -9.47 4.11 0.62
C ALA A 290 -10.96 4.46 0.81
N PRO A 291 -11.51 4.27 2.02
CA PRO A 291 -12.89 4.63 2.33
C PRO A 291 -13.11 6.15 2.39
N MET A 292 -12.05 6.92 2.71
CA MET A 292 -12.09 8.33 3.12
C MET A 292 -12.85 8.53 4.43
N ALA A 293 -12.72 9.72 5.05
CA ALA A 293 -13.54 10.12 6.20
C ALA A 293 -14.19 11.51 6.07
N TRP A 294 -14.15 12.13 4.89
CA TRP A 294 -14.82 13.41 4.63
C TRP A 294 -16.04 13.22 3.73
N ARG A 295 -17.18 13.78 4.13
CA ARG A 295 -18.44 13.69 3.37
C ARG A 295 -18.30 14.21 1.93
N SER A 296 -17.50 15.25 1.72
CA SER A 296 -17.21 15.84 0.40
C SER A 296 -16.30 15.00 -0.51
N ARG A 297 -15.62 13.99 0.04
CA ARG A 297 -14.69 13.08 -0.68
C ARG A 297 -15.33 11.72 -1.00
N PHE A 298 -16.61 11.51 -0.64
CA PHE A 298 -17.27 10.21 -0.77
C PHE A 298 -17.16 9.60 -2.18
N PHE A 299 -17.40 10.41 -3.23
CA PHE A 299 -17.36 9.98 -4.63
C PHE A 299 -16.05 10.27 -5.37
N GLU A 300 -14.97 10.68 -4.68
CA GLU A 300 -13.69 11.06 -5.29
C GLU A 300 -13.06 9.95 -6.15
N TYR A 301 -13.27 8.68 -5.75
CA TYR A 301 -12.81 7.50 -6.49
C TYR A 301 -13.23 7.49 -7.98
N ARG A 302 -14.37 8.13 -8.32
CA ARG A 302 -14.93 8.12 -9.69
C ARG A 302 -13.94 8.63 -10.74
N ALA A 303 -13.10 9.59 -10.39
CA ALA A 303 -12.11 10.19 -11.28
C ALA A 303 -11.00 9.20 -11.69
N TYR A 304 -10.71 8.20 -10.85
CA TYR A 304 -9.63 7.22 -11.04
C TYR A 304 -10.11 5.90 -11.66
N ARG A 305 -11.43 5.60 -11.60
CA ARG A 305 -11.98 4.31 -12.06
C ARG A 305 -11.61 3.93 -13.50
N PRO A 306 -11.43 4.83 -14.49
CA PRO A 306 -10.96 4.43 -15.83
C PRO A 306 -9.57 3.78 -15.80
N LEU A 307 -8.59 4.42 -15.14
CA LEU A 307 -7.23 3.89 -14.95
C LEU A 307 -7.24 2.55 -14.21
N ILE A 308 -7.98 2.49 -13.10
CA ILE A 308 -8.04 1.28 -12.25
C ILE A 308 -8.64 0.10 -13.02
N LYS A 309 -9.68 0.34 -13.85
CA LYS A 309 -10.23 -0.67 -14.77
C LYS A 309 -9.25 -1.06 -15.89
N GLU A 310 -8.29 -0.22 -16.26
CA GLU A 310 -7.23 -0.58 -17.21
C GLU A 310 -6.19 -1.49 -16.54
N TYR A 311 -5.71 -1.11 -15.36
CA TYR A 311 -4.78 -1.93 -14.57
C TYR A 311 -5.35 -3.31 -14.22
N PHE A 312 -6.62 -3.37 -13.82
CA PHE A 312 -7.30 -4.64 -13.53
C PHE A 312 -7.35 -5.57 -14.75
N ARG A 313 -7.66 -5.04 -15.95
CA ARG A 313 -7.61 -5.83 -17.20
C ARG A 313 -6.20 -6.29 -17.58
N LYS A 314 -5.17 -5.60 -17.10
CA LYS A 314 -3.75 -5.94 -17.26
C LYS A 314 -3.19 -6.76 -16.07
N GLY A 315 -4.06 -7.37 -15.25
CA GLY A 315 -3.67 -8.33 -14.21
C GLY A 315 -3.42 -7.77 -12.80
N ALA A 316 -3.64 -6.48 -12.57
CA ALA A 316 -3.54 -5.92 -11.22
C ALA A 316 -4.69 -6.38 -10.31
N LYS A 317 -4.38 -6.66 -9.03
CA LYS A 317 -5.43 -6.79 -8.01
C LYS A 317 -6.03 -5.41 -7.76
N TRP A 318 -7.34 -5.33 -7.67
CA TRP A 318 -8.07 -4.10 -7.33
C TRP A 318 -9.01 -4.40 -6.17
N THR A 319 -8.85 -3.64 -5.08
CA THR A 319 -9.67 -3.72 -3.87
C THR A 319 -10.26 -2.35 -3.55
N THR A 320 -11.47 -2.34 -3.04
CA THR A 320 -12.08 -1.17 -2.40
C THR A 320 -12.31 -1.48 -0.93
N ALA A 321 -11.83 -0.63 -0.02
CA ALA A 321 -12.19 -0.73 1.39
C ALA A 321 -13.72 -0.60 1.57
N PRO A 322 -14.32 -1.16 2.65
CA PRO A 322 -15.73 -0.96 2.97
C PRO A 322 -16.05 0.53 3.01
N LYS A 323 -16.97 0.98 2.15
CA LYS A 323 -17.31 2.39 2.07
C LYS A 323 -18.21 2.75 3.28
N PRO A 324 -17.78 3.68 4.17
CA PRO A 324 -18.57 4.09 5.32
C PRO A 324 -19.89 4.72 4.89
N THR A 325 -20.94 4.65 5.73
CA THR A 325 -22.16 5.45 5.55
C THR A 325 -21.85 6.94 5.67
N MET A 326 -20.85 7.28 6.51
CA MET A 326 -20.58 8.63 6.96
C MET A 326 -21.82 9.30 7.57
N SER A 327 -22.64 8.53 8.29
CA SER A 327 -23.74 9.04 9.12
C SER A 327 -23.20 9.89 10.29
N ASP A 328 -24.07 10.55 11.04
CA ASP A 328 -23.64 11.49 12.09
C ASP A 328 -22.89 10.79 13.24
N GLU A 329 -23.11 9.48 13.45
CA GLU A 329 -22.42 8.65 14.43
C GLU A 329 -20.92 8.41 14.13
N LEU A 330 -20.47 8.60 12.89
CA LEU A 330 -19.04 8.57 12.55
C LEU A 330 -18.29 9.78 13.14
N TYR A 331 -18.99 10.85 13.53
CA TYR A 331 -18.38 12.11 13.94
C TYR A 331 -18.81 12.57 15.35
N ASP A 332 -17.84 13.01 16.15
CA ASP A 332 -18.10 13.81 17.35
C ASP A 332 -18.57 15.21 16.91
N GLN A 333 -19.89 15.39 16.80
CA GLN A 333 -20.52 16.65 16.38
C GLN A 333 -20.18 17.81 17.32
N GLU A 334 -19.90 17.51 18.59
CA GLU A 334 -19.54 18.48 19.64
C GLU A 334 -18.02 18.56 19.87
N TYR A 335 -17.20 18.04 18.93
CA TYR A 335 -15.74 17.98 19.06
C TYR A 335 -15.16 19.35 19.48
N PRO A 336 -14.59 19.50 20.69
CA PRO A 336 -14.46 20.80 21.36
C PRO A 336 -13.24 21.62 20.90
N ILE A 337 -12.97 21.63 19.59
CA ILE A 337 -11.92 22.42 18.94
C ILE A 337 -12.34 23.90 18.81
N ARG A 338 -11.53 24.81 19.38
CA ARG A 338 -11.62 26.27 19.17
C ARG A 338 -10.35 26.84 18.54
N THR A 339 -9.23 26.15 18.75
CA THR A 339 -7.91 26.41 18.18
C THR A 339 -7.23 25.10 17.77
N VAL A 340 -6.17 25.18 16.98
CA VAL A 340 -5.29 24.04 16.69
C VAL A 340 -4.61 23.48 17.95
N GLU A 341 -4.36 24.32 18.97
CA GLU A 341 -3.79 23.88 20.25
C GLU A 341 -4.77 22.95 21.01
N ASP A 342 -6.07 23.23 20.98
CA ASP A 342 -7.10 22.36 21.57
C ASP A 342 -7.10 20.99 20.89
N ARG A 343 -6.97 20.95 19.55
CA ARG A 343 -6.88 19.70 18.80
C ARG A 343 -5.66 18.88 19.20
N HIS A 344 -4.50 19.50 19.40
CA HIS A 344 -3.31 18.78 19.86
C HIS A 344 -3.50 18.21 21.28
N LYS A 345 -4.13 18.96 22.19
CA LYS A 345 -4.51 18.48 23.53
C LYS A 345 -5.52 17.33 23.48
N LEU A 346 -6.48 17.36 22.56
CA LEU A 346 -7.49 16.31 22.35
C LEU A 346 -6.86 15.05 21.75
N ALA A 347 -6.06 15.18 20.68
CA ALA A 347 -5.33 14.06 20.08
C ALA A 347 -4.37 13.38 21.09
N ALA A 348 -3.72 14.16 21.97
CA ALA A 348 -2.91 13.63 23.07
C ALA A 348 -3.71 12.86 24.13
N GLN A 349 -5.02 13.11 24.26
CA GLN A 349 -5.97 12.32 25.06
C GLN A 349 -6.60 11.14 24.29
N GLY A 350 -6.22 10.92 23.03
CA GLY A 350 -6.86 9.94 22.15
C GLY A 350 -8.23 10.37 21.59
N LYS A 351 -8.56 11.67 21.66
CA LYS A 351 -9.84 12.24 21.19
C LYS A 351 -9.70 12.91 19.82
N PHE A 352 -10.50 12.46 18.88
CA PHE A 352 -10.51 12.89 17.48
C PHE A 352 -11.97 13.11 17.04
N VAL A 353 -12.17 13.84 15.94
CA VAL A 353 -13.50 14.08 15.37
C VAL A 353 -14.14 12.78 14.87
N THR A 354 -13.36 11.81 14.37
CA THR A 354 -13.88 10.50 13.95
C THR A 354 -13.99 9.54 15.12
N THR A 355 -15.16 8.92 15.26
CA THR A 355 -15.44 7.85 16.23
C THR A 355 -14.89 6.50 15.73
N GLU A 356 -15.15 5.43 16.49
CA GLU A 356 -14.96 4.04 16.07
C GLU A 356 -16.33 3.38 15.76
N HIS A 357 -17.22 4.08 15.04
CA HIS A 357 -18.52 3.54 14.61
C HIS A 357 -18.38 2.54 13.46
N GLU A 358 -17.58 2.89 12.45
CA GLU A 358 -17.31 2.12 11.24
C GLU A 358 -15.87 2.38 10.74
N PRO A 359 -15.29 1.54 9.86
CA PRO A 359 -13.92 1.74 9.38
C PRO A 359 -13.78 2.99 8.48
N CYS A 360 -12.93 3.94 8.88
CA CYS A 360 -12.57 5.08 8.04
C CYS A 360 -11.04 5.34 8.06
N PHE A 361 -10.50 5.74 6.91
CA PHE A 361 -9.11 6.14 6.70
C PHE A 361 -8.92 6.86 5.37
N ASP A 362 -7.93 7.75 5.33
CA ASP A 362 -7.30 8.23 4.10
C ASP A 362 -6.00 7.43 3.89
N ALA A 363 -5.69 7.03 2.67
CA ALA A 363 -4.49 6.26 2.35
C ALA A 363 -3.17 7.00 2.70
N ALA A 364 -3.17 8.34 2.67
CA ALA A 364 -2.00 9.16 3.01
C ALA A 364 -1.64 9.19 4.52
N ASP A 365 -2.43 8.55 5.40
CA ASP A 365 -1.96 8.25 6.77
C ASP A 365 -1.05 7.01 6.86
N PHE A 366 -0.93 6.24 5.78
CA PHE A 366 -0.05 5.08 5.65
C PHE A 366 1.20 5.43 4.83
N ILE A 367 2.35 4.81 5.16
CA ILE A 367 3.59 4.90 4.38
C ILE A 367 4.33 3.55 4.37
N ARG A 368 4.90 3.16 3.22
CA ARG A 368 5.34 1.79 2.96
C ARG A 368 6.87 1.63 3.01
N ALA A 369 7.31 0.55 3.66
CA ALA A 369 8.72 0.18 3.77
C ALA A 369 8.95 -1.32 3.44
N GLY A 370 8.44 -1.78 2.30
CA GLY A 370 8.54 -3.17 1.86
C GLY A 370 7.42 -4.03 2.47
N ARG A 371 7.78 -4.90 3.43
CA ARG A 371 6.79 -5.72 4.17
C ARG A 371 6.16 -4.99 5.35
N ASP A 372 6.68 -3.83 5.73
CA ASP A 372 6.21 -3.07 6.89
C ASP A 372 5.56 -1.77 6.41
N LEU A 373 4.31 -1.54 6.81
CA LEU A 373 3.59 -0.28 6.60
C LEU A 373 3.45 0.42 7.95
N PHE A 374 3.73 1.71 7.99
CA PHE A 374 3.58 2.56 9.17
C PHE A 374 2.36 3.44 9.01
N VAL A 375 1.54 3.57 10.06
CA VAL A 375 0.30 4.35 10.05
C VAL A 375 0.12 5.12 11.36
N GLN A 376 -0.52 6.30 11.30
CA GLN A 376 -1.00 7.00 12.48
C GLN A 376 -2.52 6.94 12.61
N ARG A 377 -3.03 6.93 13.85
CA ARG A 377 -4.43 7.25 14.12
C ARG A 377 -4.58 8.77 14.05
N SER A 378 -5.32 9.24 13.06
CA SER A 378 -5.48 10.67 12.74
C SER A 378 -6.93 11.12 12.97
N GLN A 379 -7.29 12.34 12.56
CA GLN A 379 -8.68 12.80 12.53
C GLN A 379 -9.52 12.09 11.44
N VAL A 380 -8.89 11.52 10.41
CA VAL A 380 -9.58 10.79 9.31
C VAL A 380 -9.36 9.27 9.35
N THR A 381 -8.32 8.80 10.05
CA THR A 381 -7.93 7.39 10.12
C THR A 381 -8.15 6.85 11.52
N ASN A 382 -9.17 6.00 11.68
CA ASN A 382 -9.58 5.41 12.96
C ASN A 382 -9.01 3.98 13.16
N TYR A 383 -9.11 3.45 14.38
CA TYR A 383 -8.55 2.12 14.68
C TYR A 383 -9.27 0.99 13.93
N MET A 384 -10.56 1.13 13.63
CA MET A 384 -11.29 0.19 12.77
C MET A 384 -10.74 0.16 11.32
N GLY A 385 -10.41 1.32 10.75
CA GLY A 385 -9.77 1.43 9.43
C GLY A 385 -8.37 0.81 9.40
N ILE A 386 -7.57 1.08 10.44
CA ILE A 386 -6.25 0.47 10.61
C ILE A 386 -6.34 -1.06 10.75
N GLU A 387 -7.30 -1.58 11.53
CA GLU A 387 -7.54 -3.02 11.65
C GLU A 387 -8.03 -3.65 10.34
N TRP A 388 -8.87 -2.96 9.56
CA TRP A 388 -9.24 -3.45 8.24
C TRP A 388 -8.01 -3.64 7.35
N MET A 389 -7.14 -2.62 7.26
CA MET A 389 -5.87 -2.69 6.53
C MET A 389 -4.94 -3.79 7.06
N ARG A 390 -4.76 -3.89 8.39
CA ARG A 390 -3.90 -4.90 9.03
C ARG A 390 -4.39 -6.33 8.77
N ARG A 391 -5.71 -6.55 8.77
CA ARG A 391 -6.32 -7.87 8.52
C ARG A 391 -6.34 -8.24 7.04
N HIS A 392 -6.49 -7.25 6.15
CA HIS A 392 -6.52 -7.43 4.69
C HIS A 392 -5.14 -7.80 4.10
N LEU A 393 -4.07 -7.19 4.62
CA LEU A 393 -2.70 -7.42 4.10
C LEU A 393 -1.93 -8.56 4.81
N ALA A 394 -2.49 -9.16 5.86
CA ALA A 394 -1.87 -10.28 6.57
C ALA A 394 -1.96 -11.59 5.75
N PRO A 395 -0.97 -12.50 5.84
CA PRO A 395 0.23 -12.44 6.69
C PRO A 395 1.44 -11.76 6.03
N ASP A 396 1.36 -11.35 4.76
CA ASP A 396 2.53 -10.88 4.00
C ASP A 396 3.06 -9.52 4.46
N TYR A 397 2.19 -8.62 4.93
CA TYR A 397 2.60 -7.30 5.41
C TYR A 397 2.23 -7.09 6.89
N LYS A 398 3.08 -6.38 7.61
CA LYS A 398 2.81 -5.87 8.96
C LYS A 398 2.32 -4.43 8.87
N VAL A 399 1.28 -4.08 9.61
CA VAL A 399 0.81 -2.68 9.76
C VAL A 399 1.09 -2.24 11.19
N HIS A 400 1.99 -1.25 11.33
CA HIS A 400 2.50 -0.75 12.60
C HIS A 400 1.89 0.62 12.92
N ILE A 401 1.27 0.75 14.09
CA ILE A 401 0.75 2.04 14.55
C ILE A 401 1.88 2.84 15.21
N ILE A 402 2.21 3.98 14.63
CA ILE A 402 3.11 4.98 15.22
C ILE A 402 2.33 6.28 15.52
N SER A 403 2.93 7.13 16.33
CA SER A 403 2.25 8.30 16.90
C SER A 403 3.25 9.41 17.18
N PHE A 404 2.79 10.66 17.07
CA PHE A 404 3.66 11.84 17.15
C PHE A 404 3.27 12.73 18.33
N LYS A 405 4.14 13.68 18.68
CA LYS A 405 3.73 14.90 19.37
C LYS A 405 3.05 15.83 18.35
N ASP A 406 2.04 16.58 18.78
CA ASP A 406 1.34 17.62 18.01
C ASP A 406 1.06 17.24 16.53
N PRO A 407 0.39 16.09 16.28
CA PRO A 407 0.32 15.48 14.95
C PRO A 407 -0.42 16.38 13.94
N ASN A 408 -0.06 16.20 12.67
CA ASN A 408 -0.87 16.69 11.55
C ASN A 408 -2.30 16.10 11.71
N PRO A 409 -3.38 16.86 11.51
CA PRO A 409 -4.74 16.35 11.72
C PRO A 409 -5.05 15.16 10.79
N MET A 410 -4.46 15.14 9.61
CA MET A 410 -4.46 14.00 8.70
C MET A 410 -3.11 13.91 8.01
N HIS A 411 -2.81 12.72 7.50
CA HIS A 411 -1.68 12.38 6.63
C HIS A 411 -0.30 12.41 7.29
N ILE A 412 0.46 11.34 7.05
CA ILE A 412 1.73 11.04 7.73
C ILE A 412 2.95 11.56 6.96
N ASP A 413 2.82 11.75 5.66
CA ASP A 413 3.89 12.07 4.70
C ASP A 413 4.46 13.51 4.80
N ALA A 414 3.77 14.43 5.47
CA ALA A 414 4.30 15.73 5.90
C ALA A 414 4.85 15.71 7.36
N THR A 415 5.00 14.53 7.95
CA THR A 415 5.39 14.30 9.35
C THR A 415 6.54 13.27 9.48
N PHE A 416 6.47 12.18 8.73
CA PHE A 416 7.43 11.08 8.77
C PHE A 416 7.52 10.43 7.37
N ASN A 417 8.37 11.01 6.50
CA ASN A 417 8.47 10.63 5.09
C ASN A 417 9.68 9.71 4.88
N ILE A 418 9.45 8.45 4.52
CA ILE A 418 10.50 7.43 4.38
C ILE A 418 11.07 7.50 2.96
N ILE A 419 12.26 8.10 2.82
CA ILE A 419 12.88 8.45 1.55
C ILE A 419 13.92 7.43 1.04
N GLY A 420 14.19 6.37 1.81
CA GLY A 420 15.09 5.30 1.38
C GLY A 420 15.16 4.13 2.36
N PRO A 421 15.86 3.04 1.98
CA PRO A 421 16.09 1.89 2.86
C PRO A 421 16.83 2.33 4.13
N GLY A 422 16.12 2.33 5.27
CA GLY A 422 16.68 2.81 6.53
C GLY A 422 16.91 4.33 6.59
N LEU A 423 16.21 5.13 5.79
CA LEU A 423 16.37 6.60 5.76
C LEU A 423 15.01 7.30 5.78
N VAL A 424 14.78 8.15 6.78
CA VAL A 424 13.49 8.83 7.00
C VAL A 424 13.65 10.29 7.38
N LEU A 425 12.81 11.16 6.81
CA LEU A 425 12.62 12.55 7.21
C LEU A 425 11.58 12.60 8.34
N SER A 426 12.01 12.98 9.54
CA SER A 426 11.18 13.09 10.75
C SER A 426 11.01 14.55 11.13
N ASN A 427 9.77 15.05 11.07
CA ASN A 427 9.43 16.45 11.26
C ASN A 427 9.83 16.92 12.69
N PRO A 428 10.64 17.98 12.84
CA PRO A 428 11.16 18.40 14.14
C PRO A 428 10.08 18.96 15.09
N ASP A 429 8.99 19.51 14.56
CA ASP A 429 7.85 20.00 15.36
C ASP A 429 6.98 18.84 15.86
N ARG A 430 7.02 17.69 15.16
CA ARG A 430 6.15 16.52 15.36
C ARG A 430 6.95 15.24 15.65
N PRO A 431 7.80 15.19 16.69
CA PRO A 431 8.65 14.04 16.95
C PRO A 431 7.84 12.74 17.16
N CYS A 432 8.30 11.66 16.53
CA CYS A 432 7.73 10.32 16.66
C CYS A 432 7.99 9.76 18.07
N ARG A 433 6.94 9.29 18.74
CA ARG A 433 7.01 8.66 20.07
C ARG A 433 7.68 7.28 20.04
N GLN A 434 7.75 6.67 18.86
CA GLN A 434 8.35 5.36 18.61
C GLN A 434 9.72 5.48 17.89
N VAL A 435 10.37 6.65 17.90
CA VAL A 435 11.62 6.88 17.14
C VAL A 435 12.73 5.86 17.46
N GLU A 436 12.84 5.45 18.73
CA GLU A 436 13.78 4.41 19.18
C GLU A 436 13.65 3.08 18.43
N MET A 437 12.47 2.74 17.89
CA MET A 437 12.25 1.52 17.10
C MET A 437 13.06 1.56 15.81
N PHE A 438 13.06 2.71 15.13
CA PHE A 438 13.80 2.94 13.89
C PHE A 438 15.30 3.03 14.17
N GLU A 439 15.70 3.73 15.22
CA GLU A 439 17.10 3.84 15.65
C GLU A 439 17.70 2.47 16.01
N LYS A 440 16.95 1.61 16.73
CA LYS A 440 17.35 0.23 17.06
C LYS A 440 17.34 -0.72 15.85
N ALA A 441 16.58 -0.39 14.81
CA ALA A 441 16.64 -1.04 13.50
C ALA A 441 17.75 -0.48 12.58
N GLY A 442 18.59 0.44 13.07
CA GLY A 442 19.71 1.03 12.33
C GLY A 442 19.33 2.12 11.33
N TRP A 443 18.13 2.70 11.42
CA TRP A 443 17.67 3.73 10.50
C TRP A 443 18.28 5.09 10.81
N THR A 444 18.64 5.82 9.76
CA THR A 444 19.04 7.23 9.83
C THR A 444 17.80 8.12 9.86
N VAL A 445 17.55 8.76 11.00
CA VAL A 445 16.43 9.68 11.22
C VAL A 445 16.90 11.12 11.00
N VAL A 446 16.61 11.69 9.83
CA VAL A 446 16.99 13.06 9.45
C VAL A 446 15.88 14.03 9.85
N LYS A 447 16.25 15.17 10.43
CA LYS A 447 15.31 16.27 10.73
C LYS A 447 15.44 17.34 9.63
N PRO A 448 14.42 17.57 8.79
CA PRO A 448 14.50 18.58 7.75
C PRO A 448 14.53 20.00 8.34
N PRO A 449 15.18 20.96 7.66
CA PRO A 449 15.19 22.36 8.08
C PRO A 449 13.80 23.00 7.98
N THR A 450 13.61 24.09 8.71
CA THR A 450 12.36 24.88 8.71
C THR A 450 12.00 25.34 7.28
N PRO A 451 10.71 25.26 6.88
CA PRO A 451 10.28 25.68 5.54
C PRO A 451 10.46 27.18 5.29
N LEU A 452 10.70 27.55 4.03
CA LEU A 452 10.89 28.92 3.55
C LEU A 452 9.59 29.55 2.98
N ILE A 453 8.51 28.78 2.84
CA ILE A 453 7.21 29.28 2.38
C ILE A 453 6.65 30.42 3.27
N PRO A 454 6.29 31.58 2.70
CA PRO A 454 5.79 32.74 3.47
C PRO A 454 4.49 32.50 4.24
N ASP A 455 4.31 33.20 5.36
CA ASP A 455 3.16 33.10 6.27
C ASP A 455 1.83 33.62 5.68
N ASP A 456 1.93 34.57 4.77
CA ASP A 456 0.84 35.20 4.02
C ASP A 456 0.40 34.38 2.80
N HIS A 457 1.22 33.41 2.36
CA HIS A 457 0.83 32.48 1.32
C HIS A 457 -0.34 31.59 1.80
N PRO A 458 -1.45 31.46 1.03
CA PRO A 458 -2.59 30.66 1.44
C PRO A 458 -2.25 29.16 1.41
N LEU A 459 -2.39 28.50 2.56
CA LEU A 459 -2.37 27.04 2.69
C LEU A 459 -3.71 26.63 3.33
N TRP A 460 -4.77 26.54 2.52
CA TRP A 460 -6.13 26.30 3.01
C TRP A 460 -6.23 24.98 3.80
N MET A 461 -5.40 24.00 3.43
CA MET A 461 -5.21 22.72 4.10
C MET A 461 -3.71 22.46 4.29
N SER A 462 -3.37 21.48 5.13
CA SER A 462 -1.99 21.15 5.52
C SER A 462 -1.24 22.35 6.12
N SER A 463 0.08 22.37 6.03
CA SER A 463 0.97 23.26 6.78
C SER A 463 2.25 23.56 6.00
N LYS A 464 3.07 24.51 6.47
CA LYS A 464 4.35 24.85 5.81
C LYS A 464 5.27 23.65 5.56
N TRP A 465 5.14 22.58 6.35
CA TRP A 465 5.89 21.33 6.23
C TRP A 465 5.61 20.51 4.96
N LEU A 466 4.83 21.02 4.00
CA LEU A 466 4.84 20.50 2.62
C LEU A 466 6.24 20.52 1.97
N SER A 467 7.20 21.32 2.48
CA SER A 467 8.60 21.26 2.05
C SER A 467 9.25 19.87 2.17
N MET A 468 8.83 19.05 3.15
CA MET A 468 9.29 17.65 3.31
C MET A 468 8.34 16.61 2.70
N ASN A 469 7.25 17.04 2.05
CA ASN A 469 6.32 16.17 1.32
C ASN A 469 6.88 15.83 -0.09
N VAL A 470 8.10 15.32 -0.12
CA VAL A 470 8.87 15.03 -1.33
C VAL A 470 8.53 13.67 -1.93
N LEU A 471 8.71 13.55 -3.25
CA LEU A 471 8.58 12.29 -3.99
C LEU A 471 9.96 11.80 -4.41
N MET A 472 10.35 10.60 -4.00
CA MET A 472 11.56 9.94 -4.50
C MET A 472 11.30 9.30 -5.87
N LEU A 473 12.13 9.62 -6.86
CA LEU A 473 12.13 8.96 -8.17
C LEU A 473 13.03 7.71 -8.19
N ASP A 474 14.07 7.69 -7.37
CA ASP A 474 14.87 6.52 -6.98
C ASP A 474 15.66 6.86 -5.68
N PRO A 475 16.44 5.96 -5.06
CA PRO A 475 17.18 6.25 -3.81
C PRO A 475 18.25 7.37 -3.91
N LYS A 476 18.45 7.95 -5.09
CA LYS A 476 19.39 9.04 -5.38
C LYS A 476 18.78 10.21 -6.17
N ARG A 477 17.47 10.22 -6.44
CA ARG A 477 16.74 11.33 -7.07
C ARG A 477 15.48 11.69 -6.27
N VAL A 478 15.38 12.93 -5.81
CA VAL A 478 14.22 13.48 -5.08
C VAL A 478 13.59 14.66 -5.81
N MET A 479 12.27 14.66 -5.96
CA MET A 479 11.50 15.80 -6.44
C MET A 479 11.05 16.67 -5.24
N CYS A 480 11.41 17.95 -5.27
CA CYS A 480 11.24 18.89 -4.15
C CYS A 480 10.95 20.34 -4.62
N ASP A 481 10.37 21.15 -3.74
CA ASP A 481 9.85 22.50 -4.07
C ASP A 481 11.01 23.44 -4.42
N ALA A 482 10.95 24.07 -5.60
CA ALA A 482 12.05 24.86 -6.15
C ALA A 482 12.44 26.08 -5.30
N ASN A 483 11.62 26.53 -4.35
CA ASN A 483 11.93 27.65 -3.45
C ASN A 483 12.50 27.19 -2.09
N GLU A 484 12.46 25.90 -1.75
CA GLU A 484 12.87 25.37 -0.44
C GLU A 484 14.40 25.10 -0.39
N HIS A 485 15.19 26.13 -0.65
CA HIS A 485 16.65 26.06 -0.81
C HIS A 485 17.40 25.41 0.37
N THR A 486 16.86 25.50 1.60
CA THR A 486 17.41 24.85 2.78
C THR A 486 17.28 23.32 2.72
N ILE A 487 16.13 22.78 2.30
CA ILE A 487 15.97 21.32 2.16
C ILE A 487 16.73 20.79 0.95
N HIS A 488 16.95 21.61 -0.09
CA HIS A 488 17.83 21.23 -1.20
C HIS A 488 19.23 20.88 -0.71
N LYS A 489 19.83 21.76 0.10
CA LYS A 489 21.15 21.52 0.67
C LYS A 489 21.18 20.25 1.52
N MET A 490 20.15 20.00 2.33
CA MET A 490 20.05 18.76 3.12
C MET A 490 20.09 17.50 2.23
N PHE A 491 19.39 17.49 1.10
CA PHE A 491 19.46 16.37 0.15
C PHE A 491 20.81 16.27 -0.57
N GLU A 492 21.40 17.42 -0.92
CA GLU A 492 22.72 17.50 -1.56
C GLU A 492 23.83 16.99 -0.61
N ASP A 493 23.78 17.35 0.68
CA ASP A 493 24.66 16.84 1.75
C ASP A 493 24.46 15.33 2.03
N LEU A 494 23.25 14.78 1.80
CA LEU A 494 22.96 13.33 1.83
C LEU A 494 23.37 12.60 0.53
N GLY A 495 23.91 13.32 -0.45
CA GLY A 495 24.25 12.77 -1.76
C GLY A 495 23.03 12.26 -2.53
N ILE A 496 21.94 13.04 -2.55
CA ILE A 496 20.70 12.78 -3.30
C ILE A 496 20.48 13.95 -4.28
N LYS A 497 20.36 13.68 -5.58
CA LYS A 497 20.10 14.70 -6.62
C LYS A 497 18.71 15.30 -6.41
N THR A 498 18.67 16.62 -6.27
CA THR A 498 17.44 17.41 -6.18
C THR A 498 16.89 17.73 -7.58
N ILE A 499 15.62 17.42 -7.80
CA ILE A 499 14.83 17.77 -8.99
C ILE A 499 13.85 18.86 -8.53
N LYS A 500 14.19 20.10 -8.88
CA LYS A 500 13.62 21.31 -8.28
C LYS A 500 12.42 21.77 -9.13
N VAL A 501 11.22 21.62 -8.60
CA VAL A 501 9.95 21.91 -9.31
C VAL A 501 9.14 22.91 -8.50
N ASN A 502 8.55 23.93 -9.14
CA ASN A 502 7.69 24.88 -8.45
C ASN A 502 6.23 24.40 -8.47
N ILE A 503 5.66 24.13 -7.29
CA ILE A 503 4.24 23.78 -7.10
C ILE A 503 3.57 24.71 -6.07
N ARG A 504 4.04 25.96 -5.97
CA ARG A 504 3.69 26.88 -4.89
C ARG A 504 2.19 27.17 -4.77
N HIS A 505 1.45 27.32 -5.88
CA HIS A 505 0.00 27.51 -5.84
C HIS A 505 -0.75 26.18 -5.67
N ALA A 506 -0.20 25.08 -6.18
CA ALA A 506 -0.73 23.73 -5.95
C ALA A 506 -0.63 23.29 -4.47
N ASN A 507 0.43 23.69 -3.75
CA ASN A 507 0.59 23.49 -2.30
C ASN A 507 -0.59 24.05 -1.49
N SER A 508 -1.22 25.14 -1.95
CA SER A 508 -2.39 25.74 -1.28
C SER A 508 -3.59 24.80 -1.17
N LEU A 509 -3.70 23.85 -2.11
CA LEU A 509 -4.71 22.79 -2.10
C LEU A 509 -4.38 21.65 -1.12
N GLY A 510 -3.31 21.76 -0.32
CA GLY A 510 -3.08 20.93 0.86
C GLY A 510 -2.00 19.85 0.75
N GLY A 511 -1.27 19.79 -0.36
CA GLY A 511 -0.37 18.67 -0.64
C GLY A 511 0.85 19.08 -1.45
N GLY A 512 1.96 18.36 -1.24
CA GLY A 512 3.19 18.46 -2.01
C GLY A 512 3.33 17.26 -2.96
N PHE A 513 4.54 16.99 -3.44
CA PHE A 513 4.81 15.97 -4.46
C PHE A 513 4.33 14.57 -4.10
N HIS A 514 4.38 14.20 -2.81
CA HIS A 514 3.90 12.90 -2.35
C HIS A 514 2.37 12.85 -2.31
N CYS A 515 1.68 13.89 -1.81
CA CYS A 515 0.21 13.95 -1.83
C CYS A 515 -0.36 14.00 -3.26
N TRP A 516 0.23 14.84 -4.13
CA TRP A 516 -0.15 15.03 -5.54
C TRP A 516 0.06 13.77 -6.41
N THR A 517 0.63 12.68 -5.87
CA THR A 517 0.93 11.46 -6.63
C THR A 517 0.58 10.16 -5.94
N THR A 518 0.22 9.14 -6.72
CA THR A 518 0.32 7.72 -6.31
C THR A 518 1.26 7.02 -7.26
N ASP A 519 2.38 6.50 -6.75
CA ASP A 519 3.25 5.64 -7.54
C ASP A 519 2.61 4.26 -7.75
N VAL A 520 2.47 3.91 -9.03
CA VAL A 520 1.79 2.70 -9.49
C VAL A 520 2.80 1.58 -9.70
N ARG A 521 3.99 1.91 -10.22
CA ARG A 521 5.06 0.95 -10.45
C ARG A 521 6.42 1.52 -10.09
N ARG A 522 7.18 0.74 -9.31
CA ARG A 522 8.59 0.96 -9.01
C ARG A 522 9.37 -0.32 -9.32
N HIS A 523 10.53 -0.16 -9.93
CA HIS A 523 11.42 -1.25 -10.25
C HIS A 523 12.09 -1.79 -8.98
N LEU A 524 11.62 -2.92 -8.44
CA LEU A 524 12.15 -3.46 -7.20
C LEU A 524 13.65 -3.77 -7.33
N LEU A 525 14.48 -3.01 -6.62
CA LEU A 525 15.92 -3.23 -6.60
C LEU A 525 16.21 -4.52 -5.82
N GLN A 526 16.76 -5.53 -6.49
CA GLN A 526 17.22 -6.74 -5.81
C GLN A 526 18.38 -6.40 -4.87
N VAL A 527 18.10 -6.36 -3.57
CA VAL A 527 19.13 -6.25 -2.52
C VAL A 527 19.86 -7.58 -2.45
N ILE A 528 20.91 -7.73 -3.27
CA ILE A 528 21.79 -8.90 -3.25
C ILE A 528 22.58 -8.85 -1.93
N LYS A 529 22.09 -9.57 -0.92
CA LYS A 529 22.72 -9.67 0.40
C LYS A 529 23.95 -10.57 0.32
N VAL A 530 25.07 -10.03 -0.16
CA VAL A 530 26.36 -10.74 -0.32
C VAL A 530 26.94 -11.06 1.06
N SER A 531 26.53 -12.19 1.63
CA SER A 531 27.00 -12.69 2.94
C SER A 531 28.40 -13.29 2.90
N ARG A 532 28.97 -13.52 1.71
CA ARG A 532 30.35 -13.99 1.52
C ARG A 532 30.87 -13.65 0.12
N LEU A 533 32.12 -13.18 0.06
CA LEU A 533 32.95 -13.16 -1.15
C LEU A 533 34.19 -14.02 -0.89
N THR A 534 34.34 -15.11 -1.64
CA THR A 534 35.47 -16.03 -1.54
C THR A 534 36.35 -15.92 -2.78
N PHE A 535 37.50 -15.26 -2.66
CA PHE A 535 38.54 -15.23 -3.69
C PHE A 535 39.61 -16.27 -3.35
N GLY A 536 39.46 -17.47 -3.92
CA GLY A 536 40.32 -18.62 -3.60
C GLY A 536 40.28 -18.94 -2.11
N ASN A 537 41.46 -19.01 -1.48
CA ASN A 537 41.60 -19.36 -0.05
C ASN A 537 41.48 -18.16 0.91
N LEU A 538 41.26 -16.93 0.44
CA LEU A 538 40.98 -15.79 1.33
C LEU A 538 39.48 -15.67 1.63
N ASN A 539 39.14 -15.68 2.93
CA ASN A 539 37.89 -15.09 3.42
C ASN A 539 38.16 -13.61 3.72
N LEU A 540 37.47 -12.70 3.04
CA LEU A 540 37.38 -11.30 3.42
C LEU A 540 35.97 -11.00 3.92
N GLN A 541 35.88 -10.45 5.12
CA GLN A 541 34.62 -10.11 5.78
C GLN A 541 34.50 -8.59 5.85
N LEU A 542 33.71 -8.02 4.94
CA LEU A 542 33.56 -6.57 4.78
C LEU A 542 32.40 -6.04 5.63
N PRO A 543 32.48 -4.80 6.16
CA PRO A 543 31.43 -4.20 6.97
C PRO A 543 30.18 -3.82 6.14
N PRO A 544 28.98 -3.68 6.76
CA PRO A 544 27.69 -3.66 6.04
C PRO A 544 27.34 -2.37 5.25
N GLN A 545 28.32 -1.51 4.92
CA GLN A 545 28.08 -0.14 4.40
C GLN A 545 28.56 0.11 2.96
N MET A 546 28.86 -0.93 2.18
CA MET A 546 29.07 -0.81 0.73
C MET A 546 28.05 -1.62 -0.07
N PHE A 547 27.96 -1.31 -1.37
CA PHE A 547 27.13 -1.99 -2.39
C PHE A 547 25.64 -1.61 -2.43
N TYR A 548 25.35 -0.31 -2.42
CA TYR A 548 24.24 0.21 -3.24
C TYR A 548 24.73 0.46 -4.67
N GLY A 549 24.02 -0.07 -5.67
CA GLY A 549 24.10 0.42 -7.06
C GLY A 549 24.83 -0.45 -8.11
N ILE A 550 25.36 -1.64 -7.77
CA ILE A 550 25.95 -2.54 -8.78
C ILE A 550 24.85 -3.12 -9.68
N LYS A 551 25.04 -3.02 -11.01
CA LYS A 551 24.11 -3.51 -12.04
C LYS A 551 24.59 -4.76 -12.79
N ASP A 552 25.90 -5.06 -12.77
CA ASP A 552 26.46 -6.30 -13.30
C ASP A 552 27.73 -6.70 -12.54
N GLN A 553 28.04 -7.99 -12.49
CA GLN A 553 29.22 -8.57 -11.84
C GLN A 553 30.55 -8.04 -12.43
N ARG A 554 30.50 -7.39 -13.61
CA ARG A 554 31.64 -6.72 -14.26
C ARG A 554 32.10 -5.43 -13.56
N GLU A 555 31.22 -4.73 -12.85
CA GLU A 555 31.59 -3.54 -12.06
C GLU A 555 32.43 -3.96 -10.82
N LEU A 556 32.11 -5.11 -10.21
CA LEU A 556 32.94 -5.72 -9.17
C LEU A 556 34.34 -6.10 -9.67
N SER A 557 34.46 -6.61 -10.90
CA SER A 557 35.77 -7.00 -11.45
C SER A 557 36.68 -5.83 -11.82
N THR A 558 36.14 -4.61 -11.98
CA THR A 558 36.92 -3.40 -12.31
C THR A 558 37.42 -2.64 -11.10
N LEU A 559 36.80 -2.81 -9.92
CA LEU A 559 37.25 -2.22 -8.64
C LEU A 559 38.33 -3.06 -7.92
N ALA A 560 38.53 -4.31 -8.34
CA ALA A 560 39.47 -5.24 -7.70
C ALA A 560 40.97 -4.82 -7.72
N PRO A 561 41.53 -4.11 -8.74
CA PRO A 561 42.96 -3.82 -8.79
C PRO A 561 43.47 -2.85 -7.71
N GLU A 562 42.64 -1.91 -7.25
CA GLU A 562 43.08 -0.81 -6.36
C GLU A 562 43.05 -1.19 -4.86
N LEU A 563 42.40 -2.30 -4.49
CA LEU A 563 42.28 -2.78 -3.12
C LEU A 563 43.36 -3.81 -2.71
N VAL A 564 44.43 -3.94 -3.50
CA VAL A 564 45.51 -4.93 -3.28
C VAL A 564 46.85 -4.27 -2.88
N LEU A 565 46.91 -2.94 -2.81
CA LEU A 565 48.08 -2.17 -2.35
C LEU A 565 47.69 -1.06 -1.36
N GLY A 566 47.61 -1.44 -0.08
CA GLY A 566 47.36 -0.55 1.07
C GLY A 566 47.70 -1.23 2.38
#